data_AF-A0A9C8ZVW0-F1
#
_entry.id   AF-A0A9C8ZVW0-F1
#
_cell.length_a   1.000
_cell.length_b   1.000
_cell.length_c   1.000
_cell.angle_alpha   90.00
_cell.angle_beta   90.00
_cell.angle_gamma   90.00
#
_symmetry.space_group_name_H-M   'P 1'
#
loop_
_entity.id
_entity.type
_entity.pdbx_description
1 polymer ?
#
loop_
_entity_poly.entity_id
_entity_poly.type
_entity_poly.pdbx_seq_one_letter_code
_entity_poly.pdbx_strand_id
1 'polypeptide(L)' 'MNMMEVNGYKAKIEYDPELDQFRGEILGLNGSADFYGKSPASL' A
#
# COMPACT_ATOMS: atom_id res chain seq x y z
N MET A 1 1.16 -2.08 12.48
CA MET A 1 1.45 -1.30 11.26
C MET A 1 1.93 -2.31 10.24
N ASN A 2 1.16 -2.56 9.17
CA ASN A 2 1.54 -3.53 8.16
C ASN A 2 2.37 -2.80 7.10
N MET A 3 3.65 -3.15 6.99
CA MET A 3 4.58 -2.56 6.02
C MET A 3 5.01 -3.62 5.02
N MET A 4 5.02 -3.23 3.75
CA MET A 4 5.59 -4.01 2.66
C MET A 4 6.90 -3.37 2.21
N GLU A 5 7.90 -4.17 1.85
CA GLU A 5 9.16 -3.68 1.27
C GLU A 5 9.43 -4.42 -0.04
N VAL A 6 9.59 -3.67 -1.13
CA VAL A 6 9.89 -4.21 -2.46
C VAL A 6 11.00 -3.36 -3.09
N ASN A 7 12.13 -3.98 -3.44
CA ASN A 7 13.28 -3.32 -4.06
C ASN A 7 13.78 -2.07 -3.28
N GLY A 8 13.69 -2.11 -1.94
CA GLY A 8 14.09 -1.00 -1.06
C GLY A 8 13.04 0.11 -0.91
N TYR A 9 11.91 0.03 -1.63
CA TYR A 9 10.76 0.89 -1.41
C TYR A 9 9.88 0.32 -0.33
N LYS A 10 9.49 1.16 0.63
CA LYS A 10 8.58 0.78 1.71
C LYS A 10 7.20 1.30 1.40
N ALA A 11 6.19 0.47 1.60
CA ALA A 11 4.80 0.87 1.50
C ALA A 11 4.04 0.59 2.80
N LYS A 12 3.18 1.52 3.20
CA LYS A 12 2.24 1.34 4.30
C LYS A 12 0.96 0.72 3.74
N ILE A 13 0.52 -0.40 4.31
CA ILE A 13 -0.73 -1.07 3.90
C ILE A 13 -1.82 -0.78 4.92
N GLU A 14 -2.96 -0.27 4.45
CA GLU A 14 -4.16 -0.01 5.24
C GLU A 14 -5.39 -0.57 4.52
N TYR A 15 -6.42 -0.95 5.28
CA TYR A 15 -7.68 -1.41 4.69
C TYR A 15 -8.61 -0.21 4.53
N ASP A 16 -9.16 -0.06 3.32
CA ASP A 16 -10.17 0.92 2.97
C ASP A 16 -11.57 0.24 2.98
N PRO A 17 -12.40 0.53 4.00
CA PRO A 17 -13.73 -0.07 4.11
C PRO A 17 -14.75 0.51 3.11
N GLU A 18 -14.49 1.66 2.50
CA GLU A 18 -15.38 2.25 1.50
C GLU A 18 -15.23 1.55 0.15
N LEU A 19 -13.99 1.13 -0.17
CA LEU A 19 -13.65 0.44 -1.42
C LEU A 19 -13.58 -1.08 -1.28
N ASP A 20 -13.67 -1.63 -0.05
CA ASP A 20 -13.50 -3.06 0.25
C ASP A 20 -12.15 -3.59 -0.24
N GLN A 21 -11.10 -2.77 -0.10
CA GLN A 21 -9.77 -3.02 -0.66
C GLN A 21 -8.67 -2.58 0.29
N PHE A 22 -7.48 -3.18 0.15
CA PHE A 22 -6.27 -2.70 0.80
C PHE A 22 -5.65 -1.59 -0.05
N ARG A 23 -5.33 -0.45 0.58
CA ARG A 23 -4.55 0.65 0.02
C ARG A 23 -3.10 0.51 0.46
N GLY A 24 -2.18 0.46 -0.49
CA GLY A 24 -0.74 0.57 -0.27
C GLY A 24 -0.26 1.97 -0.63
N GLU A 25 0.43 2.65 0.29
CA GLU A 25 1.02 3.97 0.08
C GLU A 25 2.54 3.87 0.10
N ILE A 26 3.22 4.23 -0.99
CA ILE A 26 4.69 4.19 -1.08
C ILE A 26 5.29 5.37 -0.32
N LEU A 27 6.20 5.07 0.60
CA LEU A 27 6.93 6.04 1.41
C LEU A 27 8.23 6.47 0.72
N GLY A 28 8.60 7.74 0.89
CA GLY A 28 9.90 8.27 0.44
C GLY A 28 9.95 8.72 -1.02
N LEU A 29 8.81 8.78 -1.71
CA LEU A 29 8.70 9.45 -3.00
C LEU A 29 8.35 10.93 -2.81
N ASN A 30 8.88 11.80 -3.67
CA ASN A 30 8.42 13.19 -3.78
C ASN A 30 7.05 13.22 -4.47
N GLY A 31 6.01 12.77 -3.75
CA GLY A 31 4.65 12.60 -4.22
C GLY A 31 3.97 11.38 -3.57
N SER A 32 2.65 11.43 -3.44
CA SER A 32 1.85 10.29 -2.99
C SER A 32 1.65 9.31 -4.13
N ALA A 33 2.20 8.10 -4.03
CA ALA A 33 1.91 7.01 -4.94
C ALA A 33 1.17 5.92 -4.18
N ASP A 34 -0.12 5.77 -4.52
CA ASP A 34 -1.00 4.77 -3.92
C ASP A 34 -1.37 3.68 -4.92
N PHE A 35 -1.58 2.47 -4.42
CA PHE A 35 -2.09 1.33 -5.15
C PHE A 35 -3.13 0.58 -4.32
N TYR A 36 -4.05 -0.12 -5.00
CA TYR A 36 -5.14 -0.82 -4.34
C TYR A 36 -5.17 -2.30 -4.75
N GLY A 37 -5.53 -3.16 -3.81
CA GLY A 37 -5.60 -4.60 -4.03
C GLY A 37 -6.66 -5.26 -3.14
N LYS A 38 -7.29 -6.33 -3.65
CA LYS A 38 -8.31 -7.09 -2.89
C LYS A 38 -7.71 -8.00 -1.82
N SER A 39 -6.39 -8.19 -1.82
CA SER A 39 -5.69 -8.97 -0.82
C SER A 39 -4.26 -8.47 -0.67
N PRO A 40 -3.59 -8.66 0.48
CA PRO A 40 -2.19 -8.28 0.67
C PRO A 40 -1.22 -8.94 -0.33
N ALA A 41 -1.58 -10.08 -0.91
CA ALA A 41 -0.78 -10.77 -1.92
C ALA A 41 -0.97 -10.22 -3.34
N SER A 42 -2.02 -9.40 -3.55
CA SER A 42 -2.34 -8.76 -4.84
C SER A 42 -1.85 -7.31 -4.90
N LEU A 43 -1.17 -6.85 -3.85
CA LEU A 43 -0.51 -5.55 -3.69
C LEU A 43 0.95 -5.67 -4.14
#